data_AF-A0A9X1I4L4-F1
#
_entry.id   AF-A0A9X1I4L4-F1
#
_cell.length_a   1.000
_cell.length_b   1.000
_cell.length_c   1.000
_cell.angle_alpha   90.00
_cell.angle_beta   90.00
_cell.angle_gamma   90.00
#
_symmetry.space_group_name_H-M   'P 1'
#
loop_
_entity.id
_entity.type
_entity.pdbx_description
1 polymer ?
#
loop_
_entity_poly.entity_id
_entity_poly.type
_entity_poly.pdbx_seq_one_letter_code
_entity_poly.pdbx_strand_id
1 'polypeptide(L)'
;PASNFIGTDTFTYTICDGLSTPNCATATVTVTVTDLGDPVAVNDAIQVTENTTTNITTLLDNDNLADGATLTSVDDTSTNGTVVLNANGTVTYTATNGFSG
;
A
#
# COMPACT_ATOMS: atom_id res chain seq x y z
N PRO A 1 3.41 -6.86 -21.33
CA PRO A 1 2.03 -6.86 -20.79
C PRO A 1 1.19 -5.72 -21.39
N ALA A 2 -0.04 -6.00 -21.82
CA ALA A 2 -1.01 -4.92 -22.00
C ALA A 2 -1.15 -4.19 -20.65
N SER A 3 -1.18 -2.86 -20.64
CA SER A 3 -1.43 -2.13 -19.40
C SER A 3 -2.74 -2.62 -18.78
N ASN A 4 -2.73 -2.88 -17.48
CA ASN A 4 -3.90 -3.30 -16.69
C ASN A 4 -4.46 -4.70 -17.05
N PHE A 5 -3.65 -5.62 -17.56
CA PHE A 5 -4.10 -7.01 -17.76
C PHE A 5 -4.39 -7.69 -16.41
N ILE A 6 -5.63 -8.15 -16.24
CA ILE A 6 -6.07 -9.00 -15.13
C ILE A 6 -6.55 -10.31 -15.75
N GLY A 7 -6.06 -11.43 -15.24
CA GLY A 7 -6.43 -12.76 -15.74
C GLY A 7 -5.25 -13.72 -15.81
N THR A 8 -5.47 -14.83 -16.51
CA THR A 8 -4.48 -15.88 -16.67
C THR A 8 -3.71 -15.70 -17.98
N ASP A 9 -2.39 -15.72 -17.91
CA ASP A 9 -1.48 -15.75 -19.05
C ASP A 9 -0.72 -17.08 -19.08
N THR A 10 -0.30 -17.52 -20.26
CA THR A 10 0.43 -18.79 -20.41
C THR A 10 1.58 -18.65 -21.39
N PHE A 11 2.72 -19.25 -21.06
CA PHE A 11 3.83 -19.42 -22.00
C PHE A 11 4.43 -20.81 -21.88
N THR A 12 5.10 -21.28 -22.93
CA THR A 12 5.78 -22.58 -22.94
C THR A 12 7.28 -22.43 -22.87
N TYR A 13 7.97 -23.39 -22.26
CA TYR A 13 9.41 -23.52 -22.36
C TYR A 13 9.79 -24.93 -22.81
N THR A 14 10.95 -25.03 -23.46
CA THR A 14 11.50 -26.29 -23.94
C THR A 14 12.86 -26.50 -23.32
N ILE A 15 13.10 -27.70 -22.80
CA ILE A 15 14.42 -28.16 -22.38
C ILE A 15 14.89 -29.22 -23.36
N CYS A 16 16.18 -29.22 -23.67
CA CYS A 16 16.81 -30.20 -24.53
C CYS A 16 18.07 -30.74 -23.83
N ASP A 17 18.41 -32.01 -24.05
CA ASP A 17 19.73 -32.51 -23.67
C ASP A 17 20.83 -31.94 -24.59
N GLY A 18 22.08 -32.05 -24.15
CA GLY A 18 23.24 -31.47 -24.85
C GLY A 18 23.86 -32.36 -25.93
N LEU A 19 23.10 -33.33 -26.47
CA LEU A 19 23.61 -34.30 -27.42
C LEU A 19 23.65 -33.74 -28.85
N SER A 20 24.42 -34.39 -29.73
CA SER A 20 24.51 -34.01 -31.15
C SER A 20 23.18 -34.13 -31.89
N THR A 21 22.28 -34.99 -31.40
CA THR A 21 20.86 -35.02 -31.76
C THR A 21 20.06 -34.85 -30.48
N PRO A 22 19.63 -33.61 -30.16
CA PRO A 22 19.05 -33.31 -28.86
C PRO A 22 17.67 -33.94 -28.70
N ASN A 23 17.41 -34.54 -27.53
CA ASN A 23 16.07 -34.91 -27.11
C ASN A 23 15.47 -33.76 -26.30
N CYS A 24 14.28 -33.31 -26.69
CA CYS A 24 13.64 -32.13 -26.10
C CYS A 24 12.27 -32.45 -25.50
N ALA A 25 11.92 -31.76 -24.42
CA ALA A 25 10.62 -31.79 -23.78
C ALA A 25 10.08 -30.37 -23.58
N THR A 26 8.78 -30.18 -23.80
CA THR A 26 8.10 -28.88 -23.63
C THR A 26 7.15 -28.94 -22.44
N ALA A 27 7.10 -27.85 -21.68
CA ALA A 27 6.16 -27.65 -20.59
C ALA A 27 5.48 -26.28 -20.70
N THR A 28 4.30 -26.15 -20.09
CA THR A 28 3.51 -24.90 -20.05
C THR A 28 3.59 -24.28 -18.66
N VAL A 29 3.82 -22.98 -18.61
CA VAL A 29 3.75 -22.14 -17.41
C VAL A 29 2.44 -21.36 -17.47
N THR A 30 1.72 -21.36 -16.34
CA THR A 30 0.50 -20.55 -16.15
C THR A 30 0.81 -19.46 -15.14
N VAL A 31 0.54 -18.21 -15.51
CA VAL A 31 0.70 -17.02 -14.68
C VAL A 31 -0.69 -16.47 -14.39
N THR A 32 -1.00 -16.19 -13.13
CA THR A 32 -2.26 -15.53 -12.76
C THR A 32 -1.94 -14.12 -12.30
N VAL A 33 -2.54 -13.13 -12.96
CA VAL A 33 -2.45 -11.72 -12.61
C VAL A 33 -3.78 -11.32 -11.96
N THR A 34 -3.73 -10.93 -10.69
CA THR A 34 -4.89 -10.50 -9.90
C THR A 34 -4.79 -9.02 -9.58
N ASP A 35 -5.93 -8.37 -9.55
CA ASP A 35 -6.11 -7.04 -8.98
C ASP A 35 -6.56 -7.19 -7.52
N LEU A 36 -5.94 -6.44 -6.60
CA LEU A 36 -6.32 -6.43 -5.18
C LEU A 36 -7.47 -5.44 -4.90
N GLY A 37 -7.88 -4.68 -5.92
CA GLY A 37 -8.92 -3.66 -5.87
C GLY A 37 -8.37 -2.29 -5.48
N ASP A 38 -9.27 -1.34 -5.30
CA ASP A 38 -8.90 0.02 -4.93
C ASP A 38 -8.60 0.15 -3.43
N PRO A 39 -7.74 1.11 -3.02
CA PRO A 39 -7.57 1.46 -1.62
C PRO A 39 -8.86 1.98 -1.01
N VAL A 40 -9.12 1.62 0.26
CA VAL A 40 -10.31 2.07 1.00
C VAL A 40 -9.88 2.61 2.35
N ALA A 41 -10.17 3.90 2.58
CA ALA A 41 -9.95 4.54 3.88
C ALA A 41 -11.17 4.38 4.79
N VAL A 42 -10.91 4.17 6.08
CA VAL A 42 -11.91 4.03 7.15
C VAL A 42 -11.62 5.08 8.22
N ASN A 43 -12.66 5.78 8.66
CA ASN A 43 -12.49 6.89 9.62
C ASN A 43 -11.81 6.46 10.92
N ASP A 44 -10.83 7.25 11.35
CA ASP A 44 -10.17 7.12 12.64
C ASP A 44 -10.77 8.01 13.73
N ALA A 45 -10.56 7.60 14.97
CA ALA A 45 -10.78 8.44 16.15
C ALA A 45 -9.59 8.28 17.10
N ILE A 46 -8.87 9.37 17.33
CA ILE A 46 -7.67 9.40 18.18
C ILE A 46 -7.87 10.40 19.30
N GLN A 47 -7.59 9.99 20.54
CA GLN A 47 -7.55 10.89 21.69
C GLN A 47 -6.11 11.32 21.95
N VAL A 48 -5.91 12.62 22.14
CA VAL A 48 -4.63 13.20 22.51
C VAL A 48 -4.79 14.03 23.77
N THR A 49 -3.70 14.21 24.53
CA THR A 49 -3.72 15.11 25.70
C THR A 49 -3.51 16.54 25.24
N GLU A 50 -4.19 17.50 25.86
CA GLU A 50 -3.95 18.93 25.60
C GLU A 50 -2.47 19.30 25.77
N ASN A 51 -1.99 20.25 24.97
CA ASN A 51 -0.62 20.76 25.03
C ASN A 51 0.47 19.69 24.80
N THR A 52 0.14 18.58 24.13
CA THR A 52 1.09 17.52 23.78
C THR A 52 1.27 17.37 22.27
N THR A 53 2.46 16.91 21.89
CA THR A 53 2.75 16.40 20.55
C THR A 53 2.61 14.88 20.58
N THR A 54 1.75 14.35 19.71
CA THR A 54 1.48 12.92 19.55
C THR A 54 1.91 12.47 18.16
N ASN A 55 2.70 11.39 18.10
CA ASN A 55 2.99 10.70 16.84
C ASN A 55 1.96 9.59 16.65
N ILE A 56 1.09 9.75 15.66
CA ILE A 56 0.02 8.83 15.29
C ILE A 56 0.56 7.85 14.26
N THR A 57 0.58 6.56 14.62
CA THR A 57 1.13 5.49 13.78
C THR A 57 0.08 4.51 13.27
N THR A 58 -1.19 4.71 13.63
CA THR A 58 -2.26 3.73 13.46
C THR A 58 -3.30 4.12 12.41
N LEU A 59 -3.10 5.22 11.68
CA LEU A 59 -4.08 5.74 10.69
C LEU A 59 -4.36 4.77 9.53
N LEU A 60 -3.52 3.76 9.33
CA LEU A 60 -3.68 2.79 8.26
C LEU A 60 -4.12 1.41 8.78
N ASP A 61 -4.32 1.25 10.09
CA ASP A 61 -4.57 -0.05 10.72
C ASP A 61 -5.95 -0.64 10.37
N ASN A 62 -6.91 0.23 10.04
CA ASN A 62 -8.30 -0.11 9.69
C ASN A 62 -8.59 0.03 8.18
N ASP A 63 -7.58 0.36 7.37
CA ASP A 63 -7.71 0.64 5.95
C ASP A 63 -7.44 -0.59 5.07
N ASN A 64 -7.97 -0.58 3.84
CA ASN A 64 -7.53 -1.48 2.78
C ASN A 64 -6.39 -0.84 1.99
N LEU A 65 -5.18 -1.38 2.13
CA LEU A 65 -3.97 -0.90 1.45
C LEU A 65 -3.70 -1.65 0.14
N ALA A 66 -4.76 -1.90 -0.63
CA ALA A 66 -4.63 -2.57 -1.93
C ALA A 66 -3.64 -1.83 -2.84
N ASP A 67 -2.99 -2.58 -3.72
CA ASP A 67 -1.95 -2.10 -4.63
C ASP A 67 -0.78 -1.35 -3.97
N GLY A 68 -0.52 -1.64 -2.68
CA GLY A 68 0.59 -1.04 -1.94
C GLY A 68 0.33 0.43 -1.59
N ALA A 69 -0.93 0.81 -1.42
CA ALA A 69 -1.31 2.15 -0.99
C ALA A 69 -0.64 2.55 0.33
N THR A 70 -0.30 3.83 0.42
CA THR A 70 0.36 4.45 1.56
C THR A 70 -0.22 5.85 1.80
N LEU A 71 -0.03 6.38 3.00
CA LEU A 71 -0.40 7.76 3.30
C LEU A 71 0.55 8.73 2.58
N THR A 72 0.02 9.55 1.67
CA THR A 72 0.81 10.42 0.79
C THR A 72 0.62 11.91 1.06
N SER A 73 -0.47 12.30 1.70
CA SER A 73 -0.76 13.68 2.09
C SER A 73 -1.67 13.74 3.31
N VAL A 74 -1.68 14.88 3.97
CA VAL A 74 -2.63 15.24 5.03
C VAL A 74 -3.13 16.66 4.76
N ASP A 75 -4.42 16.91 5.00
CA ASP A 75 -4.97 18.26 5.02
C ASP A 75 -4.90 18.78 6.47
N ASP A 76 -4.15 19.87 6.66
CA ASP A 76 -3.93 20.51 7.96
C ASP A 76 -4.59 21.90 8.03
N THR A 77 -5.51 22.22 7.11
CA THR A 77 -6.11 23.55 7.03
C THR A 77 -7.24 23.77 8.05
N SER A 78 -7.92 22.71 8.49
CA SER A 78 -9.09 22.77 9.38
C SER A 78 -8.86 21.99 10.68
N THR A 79 -7.81 22.35 11.42
CA THR A 79 -7.44 21.69 12.68
C THR A 79 -7.25 22.69 13.83
N ASN A 80 -7.47 22.23 15.06
CA ASN A 80 -7.15 22.96 16.29
C ASN A 80 -5.72 22.64 16.77
N GLY A 81 -4.82 22.31 15.86
CA GLY A 81 -3.43 21.94 16.11
C GLY A 81 -2.58 22.06 14.86
N THR A 82 -1.36 21.55 14.91
CA THR A 82 -0.50 21.41 13.72
C THR A 82 -0.42 19.94 13.34
N VAL A 83 -0.64 19.62 12.06
CA VAL A 83 -0.52 18.26 11.52
C VAL A 83 0.67 18.19 10.59
N VAL A 84 1.52 17.18 10.74
CA VAL A 84 2.69 16.96 9.87
C VAL A 84 2.73 15.51 9.44
N LEU A 85 2.71 15.25 8.13
CA LEU A 85 3.03 13.94 7.58
C LEU A 85 4.55 13.73 7.60
N ASN A 86 4.98 12.69 8.29
CA ASN A 86 6.39 12.34 8.41
C ASN A 86 6.84 11.46 7.22
N ALA A 87 8.14 11.46 6.92
CA ALA A 87 8.72 10.71 5.80
C ALA A 87 8.55 9.18 5.91
N ASN A 88 8.28 8.65 7.10
CA ASN A 88 8.02 7.24 7.37
C ASN A 88 6.52 6.88 7.28
N GLY A 89 5.64 7.81 6.88
CA GLY A 89 4.20 7.57 6.73
C GLY A 89 3.38 7.72 8.01
N THR A 90 3.98 8.16 9.13
CA THR A 90 3.24 8.49 10.37
C THR A 90 2.82 9.96 10.37
N VAL A 91 1.86 10.32 11.22
CA VAL A 91 1.39 11.72 11.35
C VAL A 91 1.70 12.26 12.72
N THR A 92 2.37 13.41 12.78
CA THR A 92 2.55 14.15 14.03
C THR A 92 1.42 15.16 14.19
N TYR A 93 0.69 15.07 15.31
CA TYR A 93 -0.30 16.07 15.72
C TYR A 93 0.20 16.80 16.98
N THR A 94 0.23 18.13 16.94
CA THR A 94 0.47 18.96 18.15
C THR A 94 -0.79 19.77 18.44
N ALA A 95 -1.43 19.52 19.58
CA ALA A 95 -2.60 20.29 20.01
C ALA A 95 -2.23 21.76 20.23
N THR A 96 -3.10 22.69 19.81
CA THR A 96 -2.92 24.11 20.15
C THR A 96 -2.98 24.29 21.66
N ASN A 97 -2.12 25.16 22.17
CA ASN A 97 -2.04 25.39 23.60
C ASN A 97 -3.40 25.87 24.17
N GLY A 98 -3.94 25.15 25.14
CA GLY A 98 -5.23 25.44 25.78
C GLY A 98 -6.49 25.01 25.01
N PHE A 99 -6.35 24.27 23.89
CA PHE A 99 -7.49 23.66 23.24
C PHE A 99 -7.92 22.37 23.96
N SER A 100 -9.20 22.29 24.33
CA SER A 100 -9.87 21.11 24.88
C SER A 100 -11.23 20.96 24.19
N GLY A 101 -11.55 19.76 23.69
CA GLY A 101 -12.75 19.48 22.91
C GLY A 101 -12.90 18.01 22.57
#